data_AF-A0A2V8GYG4-F1
#
_entry.id   AF-A0A2V8GYG4-F1
#
_cell.length_a   1.000
_cell.length_b   1.000
_cell.length_c   1.000
_cell.angle_alpha   90.00
_cell.angle_beta   90.00
_cell.angle_gamma   90.00
#
_symmetry.space_group_name_H-M   'P 1'
#
loop_
_entity.id
_entity.type
_entity.pdbx_description
1 polymer ?
#
loop_
_entity_poly.entity_id
_entity_poly.type
_entity_poly.pdbx_seq_one_letter_code
_entity_poly.pdbx_strand_id
1 'polypeptide(L)'
;MPLLCAERSAGACEGVVASVVHASGGDGARREGSFSPQRLLPVVKGIADTGFLVAFANRNDAHHEWAVGVAQRVTEPLLTCEAVLAETAFHLHSAPLALAMISEGLVSIAFACEDHLPQLAALARRYADRNPDLADICLIRMSELFPRHSVITVDRADFRVFRRNKRETIPLICPPDS
;
A
#
# COMPACT_ATOMS: atom_id res chain seq x y z
N MET A 1 17.41 11.15 -21.92
CA MET A 1 17.96 9.79 -21.80
C MET A 1 16.82 8.87 -21.40
N PRO A 2 16.48 7.83 -22.19
CA PRO A 2 15.38 6.95 -21.81
C PRO A 2 15.85 6.01 -20.70
N LEU A 3 15.22 6.09 -19.53
CA LEU A 3 15.42 5.12 -18.45
C LEU A 3 14.77 3.80 -18.84
N LEU A 4 15.58 2.75 -18.78
CA LEU A 4 15.27 1.37 -19.08
C LEU A 4 14.25 0.83 -18.07
N CYS A 5 13.12 0.29 -18.56
CA CYS A 5 12.22 -0.55 -17.77
C CYS A 5 13.01 -1.75 -17.24
N ALA A 6 13.22 -1.81 -15.92
CA ALA A 6 13.69 -3.02 -15.26
C ALA A 6 12.48 -3.96 -15.08
N GLU A 7 12.39 -4.98 -15.92
CA GLU A 7 11.56 -6.14 -15.65
C GLU A 7 12.12 -6.84 -14.40
N ARG A 8 11.44 -6.75 -13.26
CA ARG A 8 11.72 -7.57 -12.08
C ARG A 8 10.63 -8.63 -11.94
N SER A 9 11.09 -9.87 -11.84
CA SER A 9 10.32 -11.11 -11.90
C SER A 9 9.20 -11.20 -10.86
N ALA A 10 8.06 -11.75 -11.29
CA ALA A 10 6.86 -12.03 -10.52
C ALA A 10 7.02 -13.06 -9.37
N GLY A 11 8.24 -13.52 -9.08
CA GLY A 11 8.51 -14.58 -8.08
C GLY A 11 8.86 -14.08 -6.68
N ALA A 12 9.00 -12.76 -6.46
CA ALA A 12 9.38 -12.24 -5.15
C ALA A 12 8.21 -12.23 -4.16
N CYS A 13 6.99 -11.91 -4.61
CA CYS A 13 5.85 -11.59 -3.75
C CYS A 13 5.26 -12.77 -2.97
N GLU A 14 5.34 -14.01 -3.49
CA GLU A 14 4.87 -15.21 -2.77
C GLU A 14 5.66 -15.48 -1.46
N GLY A 15 6.92 -15.04 -1.38
CA GLY A 15 7.75 -15.19 -0.17
C GLY A 15 7.68 -14.02 0.83
N VAL A 16 7.22 -12.85 0.39
CA VAL A 16 7.20 -11.60 1.18
C VAL A 16 6.24 -11.69 2.36
N VAL A 17 5.05 -12.21 2.12
CA VAL A 17 4.00 -12.26 3.15
C VAL A 17 4.40 -13.23 4.26
N ALA A 18 5.09 -14.33 3.93
CA ALA A 18 5.53 -15.34 4.88
C ALA A 18 6.65 -14.84 5.82
N SER A 19 7.56 -13.97 5.37
CA SER A 19 8.68 -13.53 6.22
C SER A 19 8.25 -12.52 7.29
N VAL A 20 7.28 -11.65 6.99
CA VAL A 20 6.76 -10.67 7.96
C VAL A 20 5.91 -11.34 9.04
N VAL A 21 5.14 -12.39 8.71
CA VAL A 21 4.33 -13.10 9.73
C VAL A 21 5.15 -14.05 10.61
N HIS A 22 6.34 -14.51 10.18
CA HIS A 22 7.09 -15.60 10.83
C HIS A 22 8.30 -15.19 11.67
N ALA A 23 8.45 -13.93 12.06
CA ALA A 23 9.35 -13.58 13.16
C ALA A 23 8.77 -14.01 14.53
N SER A 24 8.57 -15.32 14.72
CA SER A 24 8.57 -16.10 15.99
C SER A 24 8.20 -17.58 15.75
N GLY A 25 9.20 -18.41 15.43
CA GLY A 25 9.33 -19.81 15.90
C GLY A 25 8.64 -20.97 15.14
N GLY A 26 9.44 -22.00 14.79
CA GLY A 26 9.04 -23.42 14.89
C GLY A 26 9.06 -24.28 13.61
N ASP A 27 10.04 -25.17 13.54
CA ASP A 27 10.34 -26.18 12.50
C ASP A 27 9.24 -27.27 12.35
N GLY A 28 9.07 -27.84 11.14
CA GLY A 28 8.20 -29.02 10.96
C GLY A 28 7.65 -29.34 9.57
N ALA A 29 8.41 -30.14 8.82
CA ALA A 29 7.99 -31.24 7.92
C ALA A 29 7.12 -30.97 6.64
N ARG A 30 7.73 -31.35 5.51
CA ARG A 30 7.18 -31.48 4.15
C ARG A 30 5.97 -32.40 4.05
N ARG A 31 5.00 -32.05 3.21
CA ARG A 31 4.21 -33.00 2.40
C ARG A 31 3.92 -32.44 1.01
N GLU A 32 4.25 -33.23 0.00
CA GLU A 32 3.97 -33.02 -1.42
C GLU A 32 2.47 -33.21 -1.69
N GLY A 33 1.87 -32.28 -2.42
CA GLY A 33 0.49 -32.34 -2.89
C GLY A 33 0.35 -31.62 -4.22
N SER A 34 -0.29 -32.29 -5.17
CA SER A 34 -0.34 -31.98 -6.61
C SER A 34 -0.86 -30.57 -6.95
N PHE A 35 -0.12 -29.84 -7.79
CA PHE A 35 -0.53 -28.57 -8.37
C PHE A 35 -1.73 -28.75 -9.32
N SER A 36 -2.88 -28.21 -8.93
CA SER A 36 -4.02 -27.94 -9.82
C SER A 36 -3.81 -26.60 -10.54
N PRO A 37 -4.24 -26.44 -11.80
CA PRO A 37 -3.98 -25.23 -12.57
C PRO A 37 -4.66 -24.01 -11.92
N GLN A 38 -3.84 -22.99 -11.69
CA GLN A 38 -4.15 -21.74 -11.01
C GLN A 38 -5.43 -21.12 -11.54
N ARG A 39 -6.46 -21.12 -10.69
CA ARG A 39 -7.57 -20.17 -10.77
C ARG A 39 -6.91 -18.79 -10.62
N LEU A 40 -6.88 -17.97 -11.67
CA LEU A 40 -6.27 -16.64 -11.65
C LEU A 40 -6.88 -15.86 -10.47
N LEU A 41 -6.15 -15.80 -9.35
CA LEU A 41 -6.56 -14.97 -8.23
C LEU A 41 -6.60 -13.53 -8.73
N PRO A 42 -7.65 -12.75 -8.42
CA PRO A 42 -7.69 -11.36 -8.82
C PRO A 42 -6.45 -10.65 -8.25
N VAL A 43 -5.55 -10.24 -9.14
CA VAL A 43 -4.33 -9.49 -8.81
C VAL A 43 -4.75 -8.19 -8.12
N VAL A 44 -4.43 -8.03 -6.83
CA VAL A 44 -4.63 -6.76 -6.14
C VAL A 44 -3.48 -5.83 -6.51
N LYS A 45 -3.76 -4.88 -7.40
CA LYS A 45 -2.88 -3.73 -7.67
C LYS A 45 -3.33 -2.57 -6.80
N GLY A 46 -2.48 -2.11 -5.88
CA GLY A 46 -2.88 -1.10 -4.90
C GLY A 46 -1.82 -0.06 -4.60
N ILE A 47 -2.28 1.07 -4.09
CA ILE A 47 -1.48 2.10 -3.45
C ILE A 47 -1.71 1.96 -1.94
N ALA A 48 -0.66 1.71 -1.17
CA ALA A 48 -0.75 1.56 0.27
C ALA A 48 -0.74 2.93 0.96
N ASP A 49 -1.74 3.14 1.81
CA ASP A 49 -1.85 4.26 2.74
C ASP A 49 -1.23 3.90 4.12
N THR A 50 -0.94 4.92 4.94
CA THR A 50 -0.39 4.82 6.30
C THR A 50 -1.24 3.89 7.16
N GLY A 51 -2.57 4.10 7.19
CA GLY A 51 -3.45 3.32 8.05
C GLY A 51 -3.46 1.82 7.72
N PHE A 52 -3.33 1.46 6.43
CA PHE A 52 -3.17 0.06 6.02
C PHE A 52 -1.83 -0.53 6.49
N LEU A 53 -0.72 0.19 6.33
CA LEU A 53 0.60 -0.29 6.73
C LEU A 53 0.73 -0.45 8.24
N VAL A 54 0.15 0.48 9.00
CA VAL A 54 0.09 0.40 10.46
C VAL A 54 -0.76 -0.80 10.89
N ALA A 55 -1.97 -0.96 10.34
CA ALA A 55 -2.84 -2.09 10.66
C ALA A 55 -2.17 -3.44 10.32
N PHE A 56 -1.45 -3.51 9.19
CA PHE A 56 -0.72 -4.70 8.81
C PHE A 56 0.40 -5.06 9.81
N ALA A 57 1.17 -4.08 10.28
CA ALA A 57 2.31 -4.33 11.18
C ALA A 57 1.92 -4.47 12.66
N ASN A 58 0.83 -3.83 13.10
CA ASN A 58 0.39 -3.84 14.49
C ASN A 58 -0.67 -4.92 14.73
N ARG A 59 -0.29 -6.03 15.40
CA ARG A 59 -1.20 -7.14 15.73
C ARG A 59 -2.39 -6.75 16.62
N ASN A 60 -2.27 -5.65 17.35
CA ASN A 60 -3.33 -5.13 18.22
C ASN A 60 -4.25 -4.12 17.52
N ASP A 61 -4.01 -3.82 16.24
CA ASP A 61 -4.86 -2.94 15.46
C ASP A 61 -6.20 -3.62 15.14
N ALA A 62 -7.31 -2.87 15.23
CA ALA A 62 -8.64 -3.39 14.98
C ALA A 62 -8.83 -3.92 13.55
N HIS A 63 -8.02 -3.43 12.60
CA HIS A 63 -8.07 -3.82 11.20
C HIS A 63 -6.93 -4.78 10.81
N HIS A 64 -6.17 -5.31 11.77
CA HIS A 64 -5.02 -6.19 11.51
C HIS A 64 -5.37 -7.39 10.63
N GLU A 65 -6.40 -8.15 11.00
CA GLU A 65 -6.83 -9.34 10.24
C GLU A 65 -7.26 -9.00 8.81
N TRP A 66 -7.94 -7.86 8.63
CA TRP A 66 -8.30 -7.38 7.30
C TRP A 66 -7.05 -7.02 6.48
N ALA A 67 -6.11 -6.31 7.09
CA ALA A 67 -4.89 -5.85 6.42
C ALA A 67 -4.01 -7.05 6.00
N VAL A 68 -3.84 -8.04 6.88
CA VAL A 68 -3.16 -9.31 6.57
C VAL A 68 -3.87 -10.03 5.42
N GLY A 69 -5.20 -10.14 5.47
CA GLY A 69 -5.98 -10.76 4.40
C GLY A 69 -5.82 -10.06 3.05
N VAL A 70 -5.73 -8.72 3.04
CA VAL A 70 -5.42 -7.95 1.83
C VAL A 70 -4.01 -8.25 1.34
N ALA A 71 -3.00 -8.19 2.21
CA ALA A 71 -1.59 -8.43 1.86
C ALA A 71 -1.37 -9.83 1.27
N GLN A 72 -2.09 -10.85 1.75
CA GLN A 72 -2.04 -12.22 1.20
C GLN A 72 -2.54 -12.33 -0.25
N ARG A 73 -3.30 -11.35 -0.75
CA ARG A 73 -3.82 -11.32 -2.13
C ARG A 73 -3.00 -10.44 -3.06
N VAL A 74 -2.01 -9.73 -2.52
CA VAL A 74 -1.11 -8.87 -3.29
C VAL A 74 -0.06 -9.74 -3.97
N THR A 75 0.08 -9.59 -5.29
CA THR A 75 1.02 -10.39 -6.10
C THR A 75 2.20 -9.58 -6.65
N GLU A 76 2.21 -8.26 -6.40
CA GLU A 76 3.27 -7.32 -6.75
C GLU A 76 3.37 -6.27 -5.63
N PRO A 77 4.54 -5.67 -5.34
CA PRO A 77 4.64 -4.70 -4.24
C PRO A 77 3.63 -3.57 -4.38
N LEU A 78 2.95 -3.22 -3.28
CA LEU A 78 2.03 -2.09 -3.28
C LEU A 78 2.80 -0.79 -3.51
N LEU A 79 2.24 0.12 -4.32
CA LEU A 79 2.87 1.40 -4.54
C LEU A 79 2.68 2.29 -3.31
N THR A 80 3.68 3.07 -2.93
CA THR A 80 3.56 4.07 -1.87
C THR A 80 4.51 5.26 -2.11
N CYS A 81 4.60 6.18 -1.16
CA CYS A 81 5.54 7.30 -1.16
C CYS A 81 6.25 7.46 0.20
N GLU A 82 7.30 8.27 0.23
CA GLU A 82 8.10 8.52 1.42
C GLU A 82 7.30 9.18 2.55
N ALA A 83 6.31 10.03 2.22
CA ALA A 83 5.45 10.67 3.23
C ALA A 83 4.64 9.64 4.02
N VAL A 84 4.01 8.69 3.31
CA VAL A 84 3.29 7.56 3.93
C VAL A 84 4.22 6.71 4.78
N LEU A 85 5.43 6.41 4.30
CA LEU A 85 6.42 5.64 5.05
C LEU A 85 6.90 6.38 6.31
N ALA A 86 7.07 7.70 6.24
CA ALA A 86 7.46 8.52 7.37
C ALA A 86 6.38 8.53 8.47
N GLU A 87 5.12 8.69 8.09
CA GLU A 87 3.98 8.60 9.03
C GLU A 87 3.82 7.19 9.59
N THR A 88 3.96 6.16 8.75
CA THR A 88 3.94 4.76 9.18
C THR A 88 5.00 4.50 10.25
N ALA A 89 6.24 4.95 10.03
CA ALA A 89 7.32 4.85 11.00
C ALA A 89 7.01 5.60 12.31
N PHE A 90 6.38 6.77 12.20
CA PHE A 90 5.94 7.56 13.36
C PHE A 90 4.88 6.83 14.19
N HIS A 91 3.83 6.32 13.55
CA HIS A 91 2.74 5.59 14.21
C HIS A 91 3.18 4.26 14.82
N LEU A 92 4.09 3.54 14.14
CA LEU A 92 4.66 2.30 14.66
C LEU A 92 5.78 2.54 15.69
N HIS A 93 6.20 3.78 15.89
CA HIS A 93 7.40 4.14 16.65
C HIS A 93 8.64 3.33 16.22
N SER A 94 8.77 3.06 14.91
CA SER A 94 9.78 2.17 14.37
C SER A 94 10.08 2.44 12.89
N ALA A 95 11.15 3.18 12.63
CA ALA A 95 11.72 3.29 11.29
C ALA A 95 12.19 1.93 10.71
N PRO A 96 12.79 1.01 11.50
CA PRO A 96 13.16 -0.31 10.98
C PRO A 96 11.98 -1.09 10.40
N LEU A 97 10.79 -1.03 11.01
CA LEU A 97 9.61 -1.71 10.47
C LEU A 97 9.16 -1.11 9.14
N ALA A 98 9.12 0.23 9.02
CA ALA A 98 8.76 0.88 7.77
C ALA A 98 9.78 0.56 6.64
N LEU A 99 11.07 0.54 6.95
CA LEU A 99 12.11 0.15 5.99
C LEU A 99 12.03 -1.33 5.60
N ALA A 100 11.69 -2.21 6.56
CA ALA A 100 11.49 -3.62 6.30
C ALA A 100 10.38 -3.87 5.27
N MET A 101 9.28 -3.09 5.32
CA MET A 101 8.21 -3.18 4.31
C MET A 101 8.72 -2.96 2.88
N ILE A 102 9.77 -2.14 2.69
CA ILE A 102 10.41 -1.90 1.39
C ILE A 102 11.37 -3.05 1.07
N SER A 103 12.30 -3.38 1.97
CA SER A 103 13.34 -4.38 1.70
C SER A 103 12.77 -5.79 1.54
N GLU A 104 11.66 -6.07 2.21
CA GLU A 104 10.92 -7.32 2.09
C GLU A 104 9.95 -7.29 0.91
N GLY A 105 9.72 -6.15 0.26
CA GLY A 105 8.92 -6.08 -0.98
C GLY A 105 7.40 -6.06 -0.76
N LEU A 106 6.93 -5.70 0.44
CA LEU A 106 5.51 -5.42 0.67
C LEU A 106 5.08 -4.17 -0.10
N VAL A 107 5.94 -3.14 -0.07
CA VAL A 107 5.73 -1.87 -0.76
C VAL A 107 6.92 -1.49 -1.63
N SER A 108 6.65 -0.67 -2.65
CA SER A 108 7.66 0.02 -3.45
C SER A 108 7.35 1.51 -3.50
N ILE A 109 8.36 2.34 -3.26
CA ILE A 109 8.25 3.78 -3.48
C ILE A 109 8.13 4.01 -4.99
N ALA A 110 7.06 4.70 -5.41
CA ALA A 110 6.75 4.95 -6.82
C ALA A 110 6.31 6.40 -7.06
N PHE A 111 6.74 7.31 -6.20
CA PHE A 111 6.33 8.70 -6.22
C PHE A 111 7.46 9.59 -5.70
N ALA A 112 7.72 10.71 -6.38
CA ALA A 112 8.63 11.74 -5.92
C ALA A 112 7.86 13.07 -5.85
N CYS A 113 7.82 13.70 -4.68
CA CYS A 113 7.05 14.93 -4.49
C CYS A 113 7.52 16.07 -5.40
N GLU A 114 8.83 16.17 -5.63
CA GLU A 114 9.45 17.22 -6.45
C GLU A 114 8.93 17.24 -7.89
N ASP A 115 8.63 16.06 -8.46
CA ASP A 115 8.13 15.91 -9.84
C ASP A 115 6.68 16.38 -10.02
N HIS A 116 5.98 16.66 -8.90
CA HIS A 116 4.54 16.90 -8.90
C HIS A 116 4.12 18.15 -8.11
N LEU A 117 5.07 19.03 -7.76
CA LEU A 117 4.81 20.21 -6.93
C LEU A 117 3.61 21.07 -7.38
N PRO A 118 3.42 21.42 -8.68
CA PRO A 118 2.27 22.22 -9.09
C PRO A 118 0.92 21.52 -8.82
N GLN A 119 0.86 20.22 -9.03
CA GLN A 119 -0.35 19.41 -8.82
C GLN A 119 -0.62 19.24 -7.33
N LEU A 120 0.41 18.92 -6.53
CA LEU A 120 0.30 18.79 -5.08
C LEU A 120 -0.14 20.11 -4.44
N ALA A 121 0.43 21.25 -4.85
CA ALA A 121 0.03 22.56 -4.37
C ALA A 121 -1.43 22.90 -4.75
N ALA A 122 -1.89 22.49 -5.93
CA ALA A 122 -3.28 22.67 -6.34
C ALA A 122 -4.24 21.80 -5.51
N LEU A 123 -3.88 20.54 -5.25
CA LEU A 123 -4.65 19.62 -4.40
C LEU A 123 -4.73 20.12 -2.95
N ALA A 124 -3.60 20.56 -2.37
CA ALA A 124 -3.55 21.12 -1.03
C ALA A 124 -4.46 22.34 -0.88
N ARG A 125 -4.43 23.27 -1.84
CA ARG A 125 -5.36 24.42 -1.85
C ARG A 125 -6.82 24.00 -1.98
N ARG A 126 -7.09 22.99 -2.81
CA ARG A 126 -8.44 22.52 -3.08
C ARG A 126 -9.11 21.90 -1.85
N TYR A 127 -8.33 21.17 -1.05
CA TYR A 127 -8.81 20.44 0.12
C TYR A 127 -8.41 21.10 1.44
N ALA A 128 -8.04 22.38 1.42
CA ALA A 128 -7.58 23.10 2.61
C ALA A 128 -8.62 23.12 3.75
N ASP A 129 -9.92 23.00 3.45
CA ASP A 129 -11.00 22.89 4.43
C ASP A 129 -11.00 21.56 5.21
N ARG A 130 -10.30 20.55 4.70
CA ARG A 130 -10.18 19.21 5.28
C ARG A 130 -8.87 18.98 6.03
N ASN A 131 -7.93 19.93 5.95
CA ASN A 131 -6.59 19.81 6.53
C ASN A 131 -5.88 18.48 6.21
N PRO A 132 -5.81 18.05 4.93
CA PRO A 132 -5.07 16.85 4.57
C PRO A 132 -3.58 17.04 4.89
N ASP A 133 -2.93 15.97 5.33
CA ASP A 133 -1.48 15.96 5.47
C ASP A 133 -0.80 15.81 4.09
N LEU A 134 0.54 15.71 4.10
CA LEU A 134 1.27 15.54 2.85
C LEU A 134 1.05 14.14 2.25
N ALA A 135 0.88 13.10 3.07
CA ALA A 135 0.65 11.74 2.61
C ALA A 135 -0.68 11.64 1.85
N ASP A 136 -1.77 12.20 2.39
CA ASP A 136 -3.07 12.32 1.75
C ASP A 136 -2.96 12.93 0.35
N ILE A 137 -2.31 14.10 0.26
CA ILE A 137 -2.16 14.83 -1.01
C ILE A 137 -1.32 14.02 -2.01
N CYS A 138 -0.28 13.33 -1.55
CA CYS A 138 0.51 12.42 -2.37
C CYS A 138 -0.33 11.24 -2.86
N LEU A 139 -1.13 10.61 -2.00
CA LEU A 139 -1.98 9.46 -2.34
C LEU A 139 -3.05 9.84 -3.37
N ILE A 140 -3.65 11.03 -3.26
CA ILE A 140 -4.55 11.55 -4.30
C ILE A 140 -3.79 11.64 -5.63
N ARG A 141 -2.59 12.24 -5.64
CA ARG A 141 -1.80 12.39 -6.86
C ARG A 141 -1.36 11.04 -7.44
N MET A 142 -0.92 10.10 -6.61
CA MET A 142 -0.59 8.74 -7.02
C MET A 142 -1.80 8.04 -7.66
N SER A 143 -3.00 8.23 -7.11
CA SER A 143 -4.22 7.65 -7.69
C SER A 143 -4.55 8.20 -9.09
N GLU A 144 -4.10 9.42 -9.43
CA GLU A 144 -4.18 10.00 -10.77
C GLU A 144 -3.15 9.37 -11.72
N LEU A 145 -1.92 9.15 -11.25
CA LEU A 145 -0.82 8.58 -12.02
C LEU A 145 -1.00 7.09 -12.31
N PHE A 146 -1.64 6.36 -11.39
CA PHE A 146 -1.84 4.92 -11.45
C PHE A 146 -3.33 4.57 -11.52
N PRO A 147 -4.03 4.87 -12.63
CA PRO A 147 -5.51 4.82 -12.70
C PRO A 147 -6.11 3.42 -12.48
N ARG A 148 -5.31 2.37 -12.67
CA ARG A 148 -5.67 0.96 -12.46
C ARG A 148 -5.42 0.45 -11.04
N HIS A 149 -4.89 1.28 -10.13
CA HIS A 149 -4.65 0.92 -8.74
C HIS A 149 -5.73 1.53 -7.86
N SER A 150 -6.15 0.78 -6.86
CA SER A 150 -7.01 1.28 -5.77
C SER A 150 -6.14 1.76 -4.60
N VAL A 151 -6.56 2.80 -3.90
CA VAL A 151 -5.96 3.14 -2.60
C VAL A 151 -6.45 2.15 -1.56
N ILE A 152 -5.53 1.54 -0.84
CA ILE A 152 -5.79 0.59 0.23
C ILE A 152 -5.64 1.35 1.55
N THR A 153 -6.75 1.60 2.24
CA THR A 153 -6.81 2.45 3.42
C THR A 153 -7.86 1.95 4.41
N VAL A 154 -7.69 2.28 5.68
CA VAL A 154 -8.72 2.09 6.72
C VAL A 154 -9.67 3.29 6.80
N ASP A 155 -9.26 4.47 6.31
CA ASP A 155 -9.98 5.74 6.45
C ASP A 155 -10.94 6.00 5.28
N ARG A 156 -11.95 5.14 5.18
CA ARG A 156 -12.97 5.23 4.11
C ARG A 156 -13.64 6.62 4.05
N ALA A 157 -13.90 7.25 5.20
CA ALA A 157 -14.65 8.50 5.25
C ALA A 157 -13.91 9.65 4.56
N ASP A 158 -12.62 9.79 4.82
CA ASP A 158 -11.80 10.89 4.30
C ASP A 158 -11.53 10.71 2.81
N PHE A 159 -11.13 9.50 2.39
CA PHE A 159 -10.90 9.19 0.98
C PHE A 159 -12.15 9.25 0.11
N ARG A 160 -13.36 9.10 0.69
CA ARG A 160 -14.61 9.31 -0.05
C ARG A 160 -14.90 10.77 -0.38
N VAL A 161 -14.26 11.74 0.28
CA VAL A 161 -14.38 13.16 -0.05
C VAL A 161 -13.41 13.53 -1.16
N PHE A 162 -12.20 12.96 -1.15
CA PHE A 162 -11.18 13.25 -2.15
C PHE A 162 -11.56 12.77 -3.56
N ARG A 163 -11.05 13.49 -4.55
CA ARG A 163 -11.31 13.25 -5.98
C ARG A 163 -10.01 13.32 -6.76
N ARG A 164 -9.79 12.31 -7.60
CA ARG A 164 -8.73 12.30 -8.60
C ARG A 164 -9.22 12.91 -9.91
N ASN A 165 -8.32 13.41 -10.76
CA ASN A 165 -8.65 13.93 -12.09
C ASN A 165 -9.84 14.91 -12.07
N LYS A 166 -9.80 15.84 -11.11
CA LYS A 166 -10.88 16.80 -10.79
C LYS A 166 -12.10 16.16 -10.12
N ARG A 167 -12.88 15.31 -10.79
CA ARG A 167 -14.21 14.90 -10.27
C ARG A 167 -14.38 13.41 -10.07
N GLU A 168 -13.37 12.61 -10.39
CA GLU A 168 -13.46 11.15 -10.29
C GLU A 168 -13.27 10.71 -8.85
N THR A 169 -14.07 9.75 -8.41
CA THR A 169 -13.87 9.07 -7.13
C THR A 169 -12.57 8.29 -7.16
N ILE A 170 -11.83 8.29 -6.05
CA ILE A 170 -10.68 7.41 -5.87
C ILE A 170 -11.21 5.98 -5.64
N PRO A 171 -10.77 4.97 -6.43
CA PRO A 171 -11.11 3.58 -6.14
C PRO A 171 -10.47 3.14 -4.83
N LEU A 172 -11.24 2.55 -3.92
CA LEU A 172 -10.78 2.18 -2.59
C LEU A 172 -10.91 0.68 -2.33
N ILE A 173 -9.95 0.14 -1.59
CA ILE A 173 -10.05 -1.13 -0.89
C ILE A 173 -9.98 -0.81 0.61
N CYS A 174 -11.08 -1.06 1.33
CA CYS A 174 -11.22 -0.74 2.75
C CYS A 174 -11.81 -1.95 3.50
N PRO A 175 -11.76 -1.95 4.84
CA PRO A 175 -12.51 -2.89 5.64
C PRO A 175 -14.01 -2.91 5.27
N PRO A 176 -14.69 -4.06 5.44
CA PRO A 176 -16.14 -4.11 5.34
C PRO A 176 -16.77 -3.21 6.41
N ASP A 177 -17.92 -2.63 6.09
CA ASP A 177 -18.69 -1.88 7.09
C ASP A 177 -19.15 -2.88 8.17
N SER A 178 -18.88 -2.55 9.43
CA SER A 178 -19.23 -3.34 10.62
C SER A 178 -20.72 -3.29 10.94
#